data_AF-A0A523MTJ8-F1
#
_entry.id   AF-A0A523MTJ8-F1
#
_cell.length_a   1.000
_cell.length_b   1.000
_cell.length_c   1.000
_cell.angle_alpha   90.00
_cell.angle_beta   90.00
_cell.angle_gamma   90.00
#
_symmetry.space_group_name_H-M   'P 1'
#
loop_
_entity.id
_entity.type
_entity.pdbx_description
1 polymer ?
#
loop_
_entity_poly.entity_id
_entity_poly.type
_entity_poly.pdbx_seq_one_letter_code
_entity_poly.pdbx_strand_id
1 'polypeptide(L)'
;MMRVVSTIILGGLIIGMTGCEPAIDSRLPTTTELAGLFGDGIELRLNGNVVEVTVTQSPDQLRRGGPIWAKAGPYIYLFTPQTQSIFDDYGGVGGVRVTTLDGRDRLIARALLQRSTLNSVTWKRAINVSGRARVEGTRRPNTMVELAEYGEENTEFEYSARYVRTDR
;
A
#
# COMPACT_ATOMS: atom_id res chain seq x y z
N MET A 1 -31.64 1.58 79.49
CA MET A 1 -32.63 0.71 78.83
C MET A 1 -32.15 0.45 77.40
N MET A 2 -32.17 -0.80 76.98
CA MET A 2 -31.40 -1.42 75.89
C MET A 2 -32.10 -1.34 74.52
N ARG A 3 -31.34 -1.61 73.42
CA ARG A 3 -31.73 -2.06 72.05
C ARG A 3 -31.87 -0.95 70.97
N VAL A 4 -31.38 -1.02 69.73
CA VAL A 4 -30.83 -2.09 68.84
C VAL A 4 -29.92 -1.46 67.76
N VAL A 5 -28.91 -2.23 67.32
CA VAL A 5 -28.03 -2.05 66.15
C VAL A 5 -28.76 -2.44 64.86
N SER A 6 -28.62 -1.71 63.74
CA SER A 6 -28.52 -2.33 62.40
C SER A 6 -28.25 -1.34 61.27
N THR A 7 -27.11 -1.57 60.63
CA THR A 7 -26.62 -1.08 59.34
C THR A 7 -27.54 -1.44 58.17
N ILE A 8 -27.79 -0.50 57.24
CA ILE A 8 -28.04 -0.83 55.82
C ILE A 8 -27.21 0.13 54.96
N ILE A 9 -26.13 -0.40 54.41
CA ILE A 9 -25.40 0.13 53.25
C ILE A 9 -25.90 -0.68 52.04
N LEU A 10 -26.54 -0.06 51.06
CA LEU A 10 -26.73 -0.59 49.68
C LEU A 10 -27.51 0.45 48.87
N GLY A 11 -27.15 0.86 47.64
CA GLY A 11 -26.08 0.47 46.74
C GLY A 11 -26.23 1.32 45.47
N GLY A 12 -25.16 1.97 45.05
CA GLY A 12 -25.10 2.72 43.80
C GLY A 12 -24.99 1.78 42.60
N LEU A 13 -25.72 2.10 41.53
CA LEU A 13 -25.57 1.46 40.22
C LEU A 13 -25.10 2.52 39.22
N ILE A 14 -23.79 2.72 39.14
CA ILE A 14 -23.16 3.42 38.02
C ILE A 14 -22.86 2.35 36.98
N ILE A 15 -23.69 2.24 35.95
CA ILE A 15 -23.40 1.42 34.77
C ILE A 15 -22.34 2.18 33.98
N GLY A 16 -21.07 1.94 34.32
CA GLY A 16 -19.95 2.34 33.48
C GLY A 16 -20.00 1.52 32.20
N MET A 17 -20.43 2.13 31.10
CA MET A 17 -20.18 1.58 29.78
C MET A 17 -18.66 1.60 29.54
N THR A 18 -17.98 0.52 29.91
CA THR A 18 -16.65 0.24 29.38
C THR A 18 -16.85 -0.19 27.94
N GLY A 19 -17.00 0.79 27.04
CA GLY A 19 -16.71 0.59 25.63
C GLY A 19 -15.25 0.17 25.56
N CYS A 20 -15.02 -1.14 25.49
CA CYS A 20 -13.71 -1.68 25.18
C CYS A 20 -13.47 -1.29 23.72
N GLU A 21 -12.87 -0.12 23.48
CA GLU A 21 -12.36 0.21 22.15
C GLU A 21 -11.43 -0.94 21.76
N PRO A 22 -11.72 -1.69 20.68
CA PRO A 22 -10.80 -2.73 20.24
C PRO A 22 -9.45 -2.06 20.03
N ALA A 23 -8.42 -2.56 20.73
CA ALA A 23 -7.07 -2.04 20.59
C ALA A 23 -6.75 -2.00 19.10
N ILE A 24 -6.38 -0.82 18.59
CA ILE A 24 -5.96 -0.68 17.20
C ILE A 24 -4.81 -1.66 17.01
N ASP A 25 -5.05 -2.71 16.22
CA ASP A 25 -4.05 -3.73 15.95
C ASP A 25 -2.87 -3.05 15.29
N SER A 26 -1.82 -2.83 16.08
CA SER A 26 -0.61 -2.11 15.67
C SER A 26 0.45 -3.08 15.17
N ARG A 27 0.07 -4.33 14.87
CA ARG A 27 0.98 -5.34 14.35
C ARG A 27 1.59 -4.89 13.02
N LEU A 28 2.89 -5.08 12.93
CA LEU A 28 3.67 -4.96 11.71
C LEU A 28 4.02 -6.35 11.17
N PRO A 29 4.12 -6.52 9.84
CA PRO A 29 4.55 -7.78 9.26
C PRO A 29 6.04 -7.99 9.45
N THR A 30 6.45 -9.24 9.58
CA THR A 30 7.85 -9.65 9.47
C THR A 30 8.29 -9.72 8.01
N THR A 31 9.59 -9.64 7.75
CA THR A 31 10.13 -9.79 6.38
C THR A 31 9.77 -11.14 5.75
N THR A 32 9.71 -12.22 6.54
CA THR A 32 9.32 -13.55 6.07
C THR A 32 7.84 -13.61 5.65
N GLU A 33 6.95 -12.97 6.41
CA GLU A 33 5.53 -12.87 6.04
C GLU A 33 5.35 -12.05 4.76
N LEU A 34 6.09 -10.93 4.60
CA LEU A 34 6.08 -10.12 3.38
C LEU A 34 6.56 -10.92 2.16
N ALA A 35 7.65 -11.68 2.31
CA ALA A 35 8.20 -12.50 1.23
C ALA A 35 7.24 -13.60 0.77
N GLY A 36 6.33 -14.07 1.64
CA GLY A 36 5.28 -15.01 1.25
C GLY A 36 4.20 -14.41 0.34
N LEU A 37 4.06 -13.07 0.31
CA LEU A 37 3.03 -12.38 -0.46
C LEU A 37 3.48 -12.04 -1.89
N PHE A 38 4.75 -11.69 -2.07
CA PHE A 38 5.31 -11.33 -3.38
C PHE A 38 6.24 -12.44 -3.88
N GLY A 39 6.20 -12.72 -5.18
CA GLY A 39 7.04 -13.76 -5.79
C GLY A 39 8.51 -13.38 -5.90
N ASP A 40 9.32 -14.33 -6.38
CA ASP A 40 10.76 -14.16 -6.59
C ASP A 40 11.12 -12.92 -7.43
N GLY A 41 12.26 -12.30 -7.13
CA GLY A 41 12.76 -11.13 -7.86
C GLY A 41 12.21 -9.78 -7.38
N ILE A 42 11.48 -9.76 -6.26
CA ILE A 42 11.04 -8.56 -5.56
C ILE A 42 11.78 -8.49 -4.22
N GLU A 43 12.44 -7.35 -3.97
CA GLU A 43 13.05 -7.11 -2.67
C GLU A 43 12.06 -6.38 -1.76
N LEU A 44 11.89 -6.91 -0.54
CA LEU A 44 10.96 -6.38 0.46
C LEU A 44 11.70 -5.99 1.73
N ARG A 45 11.38 -4.81 2.25
CA ARG A 45 11.92 -4.32 3.52
C ARG A 45 10.82 -3.62 4.31
N LEU A 46 10.97 -3.59 5.62
CA LEU A 46 10.16 -2.75 6.49
C LEU A 46 11.02 -1.57 6.97
N ASN A 47 10.54 -0.36 6.73
CA ASN A 47 11.20 0.88 7.16
C ASN A 47 10.24 1.67 8.04
N GLY A 48 10.41 1.57 9.36
CA GLY A 48 9.41 2.05 10.32
C GLY A 48 8.08 1.31 10.14
N ASN A 49 7.02 2.04 9.82
CA ASN A 49 5.70 1.48 9.51
C ASN A 49 5.39 1.43 8.00
N VAL A 50 6.39 1.61 7.14
CA VAL A 50 6.23 1.57 5.68
C VAL A 50 6.84 0.29 5.14
N VAL A 51 6.06 -0.48 4.38
CA VAL A 51 6.58 -1.61 3.61
C VAL A 51 7.20 -1.07 2.32
N GLU A 52 8.48 -1.32 2.12
CA GLU A 52 9.22 -0.95 0.92
C GLU A 52 9.35 -2.14 -0.02
N VAL A 53 8.89 -1.96 -1.25
CA VAL A 53 8.91 -2.93 -2.34
C VAL A 53 9.85 -2.40 -3.41
N THR A 54 10.98 -3.06 -3.62
CA THR A 54 11.95 -2.69 -4.65
C THR A 54 11.88 -3.67 -5.81
N VAL A 55 11.74 -3.13 -7.02
CA VAL A 55 11.56 -3.90 -8.25
C VAL A 55 12.56 -3.43 -9.30
N THR A 56 13.35 -4.35 -9.83
CA THR A 56 14.19 -4.09 -11.00
C THR A 56 13.36 -4.21 -12.28
N GLN A 57 13.23 -3.12 -13.03
CA GLN A 57 12.56 -3.11 -14.32
C GLN A 57 13.53 -3.44 -15.45
N SER A 58 13.06 -4.25 -16.40
CA SER A 58 13.86 -4.64 -17.55
C SER A 58 14.14 -3.44 -18.48
N PRO A 59 15.39 -3.23 -18.93
CA PRO A 59 15.73 -2.20 -19.91
C PRO A 59 14.91 -2.29 -21.20
N ASP A 60 14.50 -3.50 -21.56
CA ASP A 60 13.67 -3.80 -22.73
C ASP A 60 12.26 -3.22 -22.63
N GLN A 61 11.65 -3.30 -21.45
CA GLN A 61 10.33 -2.72 -21.21
C GLN A 61 10.38 -1.20 -21.27
N LEU A 62 11.42 -0.60 -20.69
CA LEU A 62 11.63 0.85 -20.74
C LEU A 62 11.87 1.35 -22.17
N ARG A 63 12.69 0.65 -22.96
CA ARG A 63 12.95 1.03 -24.36
C ARG A 63 11.72 0.95 -25.24
N ARG A 64 10.94 -0.14 -25.14
CA ARG A 64 9.75 -0.35 -25.98
C ARG A 64 8.58 0.51 -25.53
N GLY A 65 8.45 0.70 -24.23
CA GLY A 65 7.34 1.38 -23.60
C GLY A 65 7.50 2.88 -23.45
N GLY A 66 8.73 3.38 -23.47
CA GLY A 66 9.04 4.80 -23.31
C GLY A 66 8.64 5.34 -21.93
N PRO A 67 8.46 6.67 -21.83
CA PRO A 67 8.18 7.36 -20.57
C PRO A 67 6.97 6.83 -19.80
N ILE A 68 5.91 6.39 -20.51
CA ILE A 68 4.70 5.95 -19.82
C ILE A 68 4.91 4.65 -19.03
N TRP A 69 5.75 3.75 -19.53
CA TRP A 69 6.09 2.52 -18.81
C TRP A 69 6.94 2.77 -17.58
N ALA A 70 7.82 3.79 -17.63
CA ALA A 70 8.57 4.23 -16.47
C ALA A 70 7.63 4.78 -15.37
N LYS A 71 6.64 5.59 -15.76
CA LYS A 71 5.63 6.14 -14.84
C LYS A 71 4.70 5.08 -14.25
N ALA A 72 4.15 4.22 -15.10
CA ALA A 72 3.17 3.21 -14.70
C ALA A 72 3.77 2.07 -13.86
N GLY A 73 5.10 1.88 -13.95
CA GLY A 73 5.85 0.80 -13.32
C GLY A 73 5.51 0.54 -11.85
N PRO A 74 5.67 1.53 -10.94
CA PRO A 74 5.37 1.35 -9.53
C PRO A 74 3.93 0.90 -9.27
N TYR A 75 2.97 1.45 -10.02
CA TYR A 75 1.54 1.20 -9.81
C TYR A 75 1.12 -0.22 -10.17
N ILE A 76 1.86 -0.91 -11.05
CA ILE A 76 1.64 -2.34 -11.34
C ILE A 76 1.79 -3.19 -10.08
N TYR A 77 2.73 -2.83 -9.21
CA TYR A 77 3.03 -3.57 -7.97
C TYR A 77 2.28 -3.00 -6.76
N LEU A 78 1.97 -1.70 -6.80
CA LEU A 78 1.27 -1.03 -5.72
C LEU A 78 -0.22 -1.40 -5.68
N PHE A 79 -0.89 -1.41 -6.83
CA PHE A 79 -2.32 -1.70 -6.93
C PHE A 79 -2.56 -3.20 -7.15
N THR A 80 -2.27 -3.98 -6.12
CA THR A 80 -2.39 -5.44 -6.12
C THR A 80 -3.22 -5.92 -4.93
N PRO A 81 -3.85 -7.10 -5.03
CA PRO A 81 -4.51 -7.73 -3.88
C PRO A 81 -3.56 -7.91 -2.68
N GLN A 82 -2.27 -8.17 -2.94
CA GLN A 82 -1.24 -8.31 -1.91
C GLN A 82 -1.09 -7.03 -1.08
N THR A 83 -1.00 -5.87 -1.72
CA THR A 83 -0.94 -4.58 -1.02
C THR A 83 -2.20 -4.33 -0.20
N GLN A 84 -3.38 -4.69 -0.73
CA GLN A 84 -4.62 -4.58 0.02
C GLN A 84 -4.61 -5.47 1.27
N SER A 85 -4.21 -6.75 1.13
CA SER A 85 -4.07 -7.68 2.26
C SER A 85 -3.07 -7.17 3.30
N ILE A 86 -1.99 -6.51 2.90
CA ILE A 86 -1.06 -5.89 3.87
C ILE A 86 -1.78 -4.88 4.76
N PHE A 87 -2.64 -4.04 4.20
CA PHE A 87 -3.39 -3.06 5.00
C PHE A 87 -4.50 -3.68 5.82
N ASP A 88 -5.15 -4.73 5.29
CA ASP A 88 -6.24 -5.43 5.98
C ASP A 88 -5.70 -6.25 7.17
N ASP A 89 -4.57 -6.94 7.00
CA ASP A 89 -4.02 -7.90 7.97
C ASP A 89 -3.06 -7.26 8.99
N TYR A 90 -2.47 -6.11 8.68
CA TYR A 90 -1.46 -5.45 9.52
C TYR A 90 -1.83 -3.99 9.78
N GLY A 91 -2.60 -3.74 10.85
CA GLY A 91 -3.06 -2.40 11.18
C GLY A 91 -1.95 -1.41 11.59
N GLY A 92 -0.75 -1.91 11.94
CA GLY A 92 0.42 -1.07 12.20
C GLY A 92 1.06 -0.47 10.94
N VAL A 93 0.75 -0.98 9.74
CA VAL A 93 1.36 -0.50 8.47
C VAL A 93 0.73 0.82 8.05
N GLY A 94 1.54 1.89 8.00
CA GLY A 94 1.10 3.21 7.59
C GLY A 94 1.06 3.42 6.07
N GLY A 95 1.84 2.63 5.32
CA GLY A 95 1.89 2.74 3.86
C GLY A 95 2.72 1.66 3.19
N VAL A 96 2.58 1.57 1.87
CA VAL A 96 3.41 0.73 1.00
C VAL A 96 4.08 1.62 -0.03
N ARG A 97 5.41 1.54 -0.11
CA ARG A 97 6.23 2.28 -1.07
C ARG A 97 6.78 1.31 -2.10
N VAL A 98 6.47 1.52 -3.37
CA VAL A 98 7.12 0.81 -4.47
C VAL A 98 8.20 1.70 -5.07
N THR A 99 9.41 1.16 -5.21
CA THR A 99 10.53 1.78 -5.91
C THR A 99 10.91 0.91 -7.10
N THR A 100 10.86 1.47 -8.32
CA THR A 100 11.37 0.82 -9.52
C THR A 100 12.77 1.30 -9.84
N LEU A 101 13.68 0.35 -10.06
CA LEU A 101 15.07 0.58 -10.40
C LEU A 101 15.39 -0.01 -11.78
N ASP A 102 16.39 0.52 -12.47
CA ASP A 102 16.94 -0.15 -13.65
C ASP A 102 17.95 -1.24 -13.27
N GLY A 103 18.48 -1.96 -14.26
CA GLY A 103 19.49 -3.02 -14.04
C GLY A 103 20.85 -2.52 -13.52
N ARG A 104 20.98 -1.25 -13.13
CA ARG A 104 22.16 -0.65 -12.48
C ARG A 104 21.78 0.03 -11.14
N ASP A 105 20.65 -0.37 -10.55
CA ASP A 105 20.09 0.16 -9.29
C ASP A 105 19.78 1.66 -9.32
N ARG A 106 19.53 2.22 -10.51
CA ARG A 106 19.20 3.65 -10.65
C ARG A 106 17.70 3.83 -10.59
N LEU A 107 17.26 4.83 -9.82
CA LEU A 107 15.84 5.18 -9.69
C LEU A 107 15.21 5.46 -11.05
N ILE A 108 14.10 4.77 -11.33
CA ILE A 108 13.20 5.06 -12.44
C ILE A 108 12.01 5.85 -11.90
N ALA A 109 11.29 5.26 -10.94
CA ALA A 109 10.12 5.86 -10.33
C ALA A 109 9.92 5.32 -8.91
N ARG A 110 9.19 6.07 -8.09
CA ARG A 110 8.77 5.66 -6.75
C ARG A 110 7.36 6.17 -6.51
N ALA A 111 6.55 5.36 -5.84
CA ALA A 111 5.21 5.73 -5.40
C ALA A 111 4.95 5.20 -3.99
N LEU A 112 4.30 6.01 -3.14
CA LEU A 112 3.84 5.68 -1.81
C LEU A 112 2.31 5.74 -1.76
N LEU A 113 1.71 4.60 -1.43
CA LEU A 113 0.30 4.52 -1.08
C LEU A 113 0.16 4.49 0.45
N GLN A 114 -0.58 5.45 1.00
CA GLN A 114 -0.88 5.46 2.44
C GLN A 114 -2.10 4.57 2.73
N ARG A 115 -2.16 4.00 3.94
CA ARG A 115 -3.21 3.03 4.35
C ARG A 115 -4.62 3.53 4.11
N SER A 116 -4.89 4.79 4.43
CA SER A 116 -6.23 5.39 4.37
C SER A 116 -6.57 6.06 3.04
N THR A 117 -5.71 5.94 2.02
CA THR A 117 -5.95 6.61 0.74
C THR A 117 -7.06 5.93 -0.07
N LEU A 118 -7.09 4.59 -0.10
CA LEU A 118 -8.08 3.83 -0.87
C LEU A 118 -9.11 3.18 0.06
N ASN A 119 -10.38 3.38 -0.25
CA ASN A 119 -11.50 2.63 0.31
C ASN A 119 -11.82 1.38 -0.52
N SER A 120 -12.81 0.60 -0.08
CA SER A 120 -13.20 -0.66 -0.73
C SER A 120 -13.60 -0.53 -2.20
N VAL A 121 -14.15 0.61 -2.63
CA VAL A 121 -14.53 0.86 -4.02
C VAL A 121 -13.31 1.25 -4.84
N THR A 122 -12.48 2.16 -4.32
CA THR A 122 -11.28 2.62 -5.02
C THR A 122 -10.22 1.51 -5.10
N TRP A 123 -10.14 0.61 -4.12
CA TRP A 123 -9.31 -0.60 -4.21
C TRP A 123 -9.68 -1.49 -5.39
N LYS A 124 -10.98 -1.77 -5.57
CA LYS A 124 -11.45 -2.55 -6.73
C LYS A 124 -11.09 -1.88 -8.05
N ARG A 125 -11.23 -0.56 -8.13
CA ARG A 125 -10.82 0.21 -9.32
C ARG A 125 -9.32 0.11 -9.55
N ALA A 126 -8.51 0.32 -8.52
CA ALA A 126 -7.04 0.26 -8.58
C ALA A 126 -6.57 -1.09 -9.14
N ILE A 127 -7.08 -2.19 -8.57
CA ILE A 127 -6.76 -3.56 -8.99
C ILE A 127 -7.18 -3.79 -10.44
N ASN A 128 -8.37 -3.34 -10.85
CA ASN A 128 -8.85 -3.50 -12.22
C ASN A 128 -8.00 -2.72 -13.24
N VAL A 129 -7.63 -1.48 -12.94
CA VAL A 129 -6.79 -0.64 -13.82
C VAL A 129 -5.40 -1.26 -13.96
N SER A 130 -4.79 -1.67 -12.85
CA SER A 130 -3.48 -2.37 -12.85
C SER A 130 -3.53 -3.71 -13.60
N GLY A 131 -4.59 -4.50 -13.39
CA GLY A 131 -4.79 -5.76 -14.11
C GLY A 131 -4.87 -5.56 -15.62
N ARG A 132 -5.64 -4.57 -16.10
CA ARG A 132 -5.69 -4.23 -17.54
C ARG A 132 -4.34 -3.78 -18.06
N ALA A 133 -3.64 -2.91 -17.35
CA ALA A 133 -2.30 -2.44 -17.73
C ALA A 133 -1.31 -3.62 -17.87
N ARG A 134 -1.34 -4.58 -16.94
CA ARG A 134 -0.46 -5.76 -16.97
C ARG A 134 -0.74 -6.70 -18.16
N VAL A 135 -2.01 -6.90 -18.51
CA VAL A 135 -2.43 -7.83 -19.59
C VAL A 135 -2.41 -7.20 -20.97
N GLU A 136 -2.77 -5.92 -21.06
CA GLU A 136 -3.00 -5.22 -22.33
C GLU A 136 -1.97 -4.13 -22.61
N GLY A 137 -1.12 -3.74 -21.66
CA GLY A 137 -0.26 -2.54 -21.78
C GLY A 137 0.69 -2.54 -22.98
N THR A 138 1.08 -3.71 -23.48
CA THR A 138 1.90 -3.84 -24.70
C THR A 138 1.09 -3.70 -26.00
N ARG A 139 -0.21 -4.01 -25.97
CA ARG A 139 -1.13 -3.97 -27.13
C ARG A 139 -1.98 -2.70 -27.16
N ARG A 140 -2.27 -2.11 -25.99
CA ARG A 140 -3.13 -0.94 -25.81
C ARG A 140 -2.44 0.03 -24.84
N PRO A 141 -1.56 0.91 -25.35
CA PRO A 141 -0.78 1.83 -24.50
C PRO A 141 -1.61 2.69 -23.55
N ASN A 142 -2.86 3.01 -23.91
CA ASN A 142 -3.77 3.80 -23.07
C ASN A 142 -4.06 3.15 -21.70
N THR A 143 -3.97 1.83 -21.55
CA THR A 143 -4.15 1.21 -20.23
C THR A 143 -3.00 1.54 -19.27
N MET A 144 -1.79 1.75 -19.80
CA MET A 144 -0.64 2.23 -19.02
C MET A 144 -0.79 3.71 -18.65
N VAL A 145 -1.37 4.52 -19.55
CA VAL A 145 -1.72 5.92 -19.28
C VAL A 145 -2.73 6.01 -18.15
N GLU A 146 -3.84 5.28 -18.27
CA GLU A 146 -4.88 5.25 -17.23
C GLU A 146 -4.32 4.78 -15.87
N LEU A 147 -3.43 3.78 -15.87
CA LEU A 147 -2.77 3.34 -14.64
C LEU A 147 -1.88 4.41 -14.03
N ALA A 148 -1.07 5.09 -14.84
CA ALA A 148 -0.20 6.15 -14.35
C ALA A 148 -1.03 7.33 -13.80
N GLU A 149 -2.06 7.78 -14.51
CA GLU A 149 -2.94 8.87 -14.07
C GLU A 149 -3.66 8.52 -12.76
N TYR A 150 -4.27 7.33 -12.69
CA TYR A 150 -4.91 6.86 -11.47
C TYR A 150 -3.91 6.75 -10.30
N GLY A 151 -2.68 6.35 -10.59
CA GLY A 151 -1.58 6.32 -9.63
C GLY A 151 -1.21 7.71 -9.11
N GLU A 152 -0.98 8.66 -10.00
CA GLU A 152 -0.60 10.04 -9.68
C GLU A 152 -1.70 10.75 -8.85
N GLU A 153 -2.97 10.44 -9.06
CA GLU A 153 -4.10 10.97 -8.28
C GLU A 153 -4.18 10.43 -6.84
N ASN A 154 -3.68 9.22 -6.59
CA ASN A 154 -3.92 8.47 -5.36
C ASN A 154 -2.64 8.13 -4.58
N THR A 155 -1.50 8.71 -4.93
CA THR A 155 -0.21 8.40 -4.29
C THR A 155 0.68 9.62 -4.21
N GLU A 156 1.63 9.61 -3.27
CA GLU A 156 2.82 10.44 -3.40
C GLU A 156 3.79 9.75 -4.36
N PHE A 157 4.36 10.48 -5.32
CA PHE A 157 5.24 9.88 -6.32
C PHE A 157 6.46 10.75 -6.66
N GLU A 158 7.50 10.08 -7.15
CA GLU A 158 8.74 10.67 -7.62
C GLU A 158 9.17 9.97 -8.91
N TYR A 159 9.51 10.75 -9.93
CA TYR A 159 10.03 10.23 -11.19
C TYR A 159 11.43 10.72 -11.47
N SER A 160 12.28 9.82 -11.95
CA SER A 160 13.60 10.18 -12.44
C SER A 160 13.48 10.84 -13.80
N ALA A 161 13.90 12.10 -13.89
CA ALA A 161 13.87 12.89 -15.13
C ALA A 161 14.57 12.19 -16.31
N ARG A 162 15.53 11.29 -16.04
CA ARG A 162 16.20 10.47 -17.07
C ARG A 162 15.24 9.57 -17.86
N TYR A 163 14.17 9.09 -17.24
CA TYR A 163 13.26 8.10 -17.85
C TYR A 163 11.93 8.70 -18.28
N VAL A 164 11.53 9.85 -17.70
CA VAL A 164 10.24 10.48 -17.98
C VAL A 164 10.32 11.76 -18.82
N ARG A 165 11.52 12.31 -19.05
CA ARG A 165 11.66 13.41 -20.02
C ARG A 165 11.51 12.86 -21.43
N THR A 166 10.51 13.38 -22.13
CA THR A 166 10.50 13.37 -23.59
C THR A 166 11.28 14.61 -24.01
N ASP A 167 12.50 14.43 -24.52
CA ASP A 167 13.21 15.53 -25.16
C ASP A 167 12.30 16.05 -26.29
N ARG A 168 11.83 17.29 -26.14
CA ARG A 168 11.03 17.99 -27.14
C ARG A 168 11.93 18.55 -28.22
#